data_AF-A0A5E4B7W9-F1
#
_entry.id   AF-A0A5E4B7W9-F1
#
_cell.length_a   1.000
_cell.length_b   1.000
_cell.length_c   1.000
_cell.angle_alpha   90.00
_cell.angle_beta   90.00
_cell.angle_gamma   90.00
#
_symmetry.space_group_name_H-M   'P 1'
#
loop_
_entity.id
_entity.type
_entity.pdbx_description
1 polymer ?
#
loop_
_entity_poly.entity_id
_entity_poly.type
_entity_poly.pdbx_seq_one_letter_code
_entity_poly.pdbx_strand_id
1 'polypeptide(L)'
;MPGKHVSRVRSLYRRILQLHRVLPPDLKSLGDQYVKDEFRRHKTVGSDEAQRFLQEWEVYASVLWEQANEYRQNSTERACFGTSLPEEKLNDFRDEQIG
;
A
#
# COMPACT_ATOMS: atom_id res chain seq x y z
N MET A 1 0.56 14.48 20.37
CA MET A 1 2.00 14.19 20.62
C MET A 1 2.65 13.65 19.34
N PRO A 2 3.60 14.38 18.73
CA PRO A 2 4.21 14.02 17.44
C PRO A 2 4.85 12.62 17.40
N GLY A 3 5.30 12.10 18.56
CA GLY A 3 5.88 10.74 18.64
C GLY A 3 4.91 9.60 18.30
N LYS A 4 3.62 9.72 18.62
CA LYS A 4 2.63 8.68 18.29
C LYS A 4 2.40 8.58 16.78
N HIS A 5 2.35 9.73 16.10
CA HIS A 5 2.17 9.80 14.65
C HIS A 5 3.36 9.16 13.92
N VAL A 6 4.60 9.55 14.26
CA VAL A 6 5.81 8.99 13.65
C VAL A 6 5.91 7.48 13.84
N SER A 7 5.52 6.97 15.01
CA SER A 7 5.48 5.52 15.28
C SER A 7 4.45 4.80 14.40
N ARG A 8 3.25 5.35 14.23
CA ARG A 8 2.20 4.80 13.35
C ARG A 8 2.68 4.75 11.90
N VAL A 9 3.23 5.86 11.37
CA VAL A 9 3.79 5.95 10.02
C VAL A 9 4.86 4.87 9.79
N ARG A 10 5.82 4.76 10.71
CA ARG A 10 6.92 3.78 10.60
C ARG A 10 6.42 2.34 10.68
N SER A 11 5.43 2.08 11.54
CA SER A 11 4.84 0.75 11.68
C SER A 11 4.11 0.32 10.41
N LEU A 12 3.32 1.23 9.82
CA LEU A 12 2.61 0.98 8.56
C LEU A 12 3.59 0.72 7.41
N TYR A 13 4.59 1.58 7.25
CA TYR A 13 5.63 1.42 6.23
C TYR A 13 6.35 0.06 6.33
N ARG A 14 6.73 -0.35 7.55
CA ARG A 14 7.36 -1.66 7.78
C ARG A 14 6.40 -2.81 7.47
N ARG A 15 5.14 -2.71 7.87
CA ARG A 15 4.11 -3.74 7.62
C ARG A 15 3.93 -3.97 6.13
N ILE A 16 3.82 -2.90 5.34
CA ILE A 16 3.68 -2.99 3.88
C ILE A 16 4.88 -3.73 3.25
N LEU A 17 6.11 -3.31 3.59
CA LEU A 17 7.31 -3.96 3.05
C LEU A 17 7.47 -5.43 3.48
N GLN A 18 6.90 -5.81 4.63
CA GLN A 18 6.82 -7.21 5.05
C GLN A 18 5.82 -7.99 4.20
N LEU A 19 4.63 -7.44 3.96
CA LEU A 19 3.62 -8.05 3.08
C LEU A 19 4.15 -8.22 1.65
N HIS A 20 4.93 -7.26 1.15
CA HIS A 20 5.53 -7.37 -0.18
C HIS A 20 6.46 -8.59 -0.35
N ARG A 21 6.94 -9.20 0.73
CA ARG A 21 7.80 -10.40 0.65
C ARG A 21 7.09 -11.63 0.08
N VAL A 22 5.76 -11.66 0.12
CA VAL A 22 4.97 -12.76 -0.45
C VAL A 22 4.58 -12.51 -1.91
N LEU A 23 4.84 -11.30 -2.43
CA LEU A 23 4.53 -10.96 -3.81
C LEU A 23 5.53 -11.62 -4.78
N PRO A 24 5.13 -11.91 -6.03
CA PRO A 24 6.03 -12.25 -7.11
C PRO A 24 7.17 -11.20 -7.24
N PRO A 25 8.39 -11.61 -7.64
CA PRO A 25 9.57 -10.72 -7.62
C PRO A 25 9.36 -9.37 -8.32
N ASP A 26 8.69 -9.37 -9.47
CA ASP A 26 8.46 -8.14 -10.25
C ASP A 26 7.48 -7.19 -9.56
N LEU A 27 6.36 -7.74 -9.05
CA LEU A 27 5.38 -6.97 -8.28
C LEU A 27 5.99 -6.44 -6.98
N LYS A 28 6.83 -7.25 -6.31
CA LYS A 28 7.57 -6.83 -5.13
C LYS A 28 8.48 -5.64 -5.45
N SER A 29 9.28 -5.74 -6.50
CA SER A 29 10.24 -4.70 -6.88
C SER A 29 9.54 -3.38 -7.21
N LEU A 30 8.49 -3.46 -8.04
CA LEU A 30 7.66 -2.32 -8.40
C LEU A 30 6.99 -1.67 -7.17
N GLY A 31 6.33 -2.49 -6.33
CA GLY A 31 5.65 -2.02 -5.14
C GLY A 31 6.59 -1.43 -4.09
N ASP A 32 7.75 -2.05 -3.83
CA ASP A 32 8.74 -1.54 -2.89
C ASP A 32 9.26 -0.16 -3.32
N GLN A 33 9.46 0.06 -4.62
CA GLN A 33 9.88 1.35 -5.16
C GLN A 33 8.76 2.39 -4.99
N TYR A 34 7.54 2.04 -5.38
CA TYR A 34 6.38 2.93 -5.28
C TYR A 34 6.11 3.37 -3.83
N VAL A 35 6.11 2.42 -2.87
CA VAL A 35 5.94 2.71 -1.43
C VAL A 35 7.01 3.68 -0.93
N LYS A 36 8.28 3.47 -1.30
CA LYS A 36 9.38 4.35 -0.88
C LYS A 36 9.18 5.78 -1.40
N ASP A 37 8.77 5.91 -2.66
CA ASP A 37 8.62 7.21 -3.29
C ASP A 37 7.42 7.97 -2.74
N GLU A 38 6.28 7.30 -2.57
CA GLU A 38 5.07 7.91 -2.02
C GLU A 38 5.22 8.34 -0.56
N PHE A 39 5.79 7.48 0.31
CA PHE A 39 6.08 7.86 1.69
C PHE A 39 7.13 8.97 1.80
N ARG A 40 8.04 9.09 0.82
CA ARG A 40 9.00 10.19 0.76
C ARG A 40 8.31 11.50 0.37
N ARG A 41 7.46 11.47 -0.66
CA ARG A 41 6.66 12.63 -1.13
C ARG A 41 5.74 13.16 -0.03
N HIS A 42 5.18 12.28 0.80
CA HIS A 42 4.25 12.65 1.87
C HIS A 42 4.91 13.00 3.22
N LYS A 43 6.23 13.25 3.28
CA LYS A 43 6.90 13.59 4.55
C LYS A 43 6.52 14.96 5.11
N THR A 44 6.13 15.90 4.26
CA THR A 44 5.95 17.32 4.59
C THR A 44 4.53 17.83 4.34
N VAL A 45 3.58 16.93 4.07
CA VAL A 45 2.18 17.29 3.84
C VAL A 45 1.49 17.72 5.13
N GLY A 46 0.37 18.44 4.99
CA GLY A 46 -0.44 18.89 6.12
C GLY A 46 -1.07 17.72 6.89
N SER A 47 -1.55 17.98 8.12
CA SER A 47 -2.10 16.94 9.01
C SER A 47 -3.29 16.18 8.40
N ASP A 48 -4.17 16.87 7.69
CA ASP A 48 -5.37 16.25 7.09
C ASP A 48 -5.01 15.34 5.92
N GLU A 49 -4.09 15.79 5.06
CA GLU A 49 -3.57 14.99 3.96
C GLU A 49 -2.77 13.79 4.49
N ALA A 50 -1.95 13.97 5.53
CA ALA A 50 -1.23 12.88 6.18
C ALA A 50 -2.19 11.82 6.76
N GLN A 51 -3.31 12.26 7.36
CA GLN A 51 -4.30 11.35 7.91
C GLN A 51 -5.01 10.54 6.81
N ARG A 52 -5.43 11.19 5.71
CA ARG A 52 -6.02 10.51 4.55
C ARG A 52 -5.04 9.54 3.91
N PHE A 53 -3.79 9.98 3.70
CA PHE A 53 -2.70 9.14 3.21
C PHE A 53 -2.57 7.88 4.07
N LEU A 54 -2.47 8.01 5.39
CA LEU A 54 -2.34 6.85 6.27
C LEU A 54 -3.56 5.91 6.21
N GLN A 55 -4.77 6.45 6.06
CA GLN A 55 -5.98 5.63 5.91
C GLN A 55 -5.95 4.80 4.62
N GLU A 56 -5.62 5.40 3.48
CA GLU A 56 -5.52 4.68 2.20
C GLU A 56 -4.43 3.60 2.24
N TRP A 57 -3.28 3.89 2.86
CA TRP A 57 -2.21 2.92 3.01
C TRP A 57 -2.52 1.80 4.01
N GLU A 58 -3.37 2.05 5.01
CA GLU A 58 -3.92 1.02 5.91
C GLU A 58 -4.90 0.11 5.18
N VAL A 59 -5.73 0.65 4.28
CA VAL A 59 -6.61 -0.13 3.40
C VAL A 59 -5.78 -1.01 2.47
N TYR A 60 -4.79 -0.44 1.78
CA TYR A 60 -3.88 -1.19 0.91
C TYR A 60 -3.20 -2.35 1.64
N ALA A 61 -2.65 -2.10 2.83
CA ALA A 61 -2.02 -3.14 3.64
C ALA A 61 -3.00 -4.25 4.09
N SER A 62 -4.29 -3.91 4.25
CA SER A 62 -5.33 -4.88 4.62
C SER A 62 -5.69 -5.78 3.42
N VAL A 63 -5.89 -5.20 2.24
CA VAL A 63 -6.13 -5.94 0.98
C VAL A 63 -4.96 -6.89 0.68
N LEU A 64 -3.72 -6.39 0.77
CA LEU A 64 -2.53 -7.24 0.57
C LEU A 64 -2.46 -8.42 1.54
N TRP A 65 -2.83 -8.20 2.80
CA TRP A 65 -2.81 -9.24 3.83
C TRP A 65 -3.88 -10.31 3.57
N GLU A 66 -5.07 -9.90 3.15
CA GLU A 66 -6.15 -10.81 2.77
C GLU A 66 -5.74 -11.69 1.58
N GLN A 67 -5.25 -11.08 0.50
CA GLN A 67 -4.75 -11.81 -0.69
C GLN A 67 -3.60 -12.76 -0.36
N ALA A 68 -2.67 -12.35 0.51
CA ALA A 68 -1.57 -13.19 0.97
C ALA A 68 -2.04 -14.40 1.79
N ASN A 69 -3.09 -14.22 2.60
CA ASN A 69 -3.66 -15.30 3.41
C ASN A 69 -4.48 -16.28 2.59
N GLU A 70 -5.31 -15.78 1.66
CA GLU A 70 -6.05 -16.61 0.71
C GLU A 70 -5.09 -17.50 -0.08
N TYR A 71 -3.99 -16.94 -0.56
CA TYR A 71 -2.93 -17.72 -1.22
C TYR A 71 -2.36 -18.83 -0.33
N ARG A 72 -2.11 -18.54 0.96
CA ARG A 72 -1.59 -19.56 1.89
C ARG A 72 -2.59 -20.70 2.12
N GLN A 73 -3.90 -20.41 2.09
CA GLN A 73 -4.94 -21.41 2.30
C GLN A 73 -5.26 -22.21 1.03
N ASN A 74 -5.18 -21.57 -0.15
CA ASN A 74 -5.50 -22.16 -1.44
C ASN A 74 -4.22 -22.64 -2.16
N SER A 75 -3.56 -23.66 -1.58
CA SER A 75 -2.24 -24.18 -2.03
C SER A 75 -2.14 -24.68 -3.48
N THR A 76 -3.26 -24.81 -4.19
CA THR A 76 -3.35 -25.31 -5.57
C THR A 76 -3.46 -24.23 -6.64
N GLU A 77 -3.74 -22.97 -6.30
CA GLU A 77 -3.89 -21.89 -7.28
C GLU A 77 -2.74 -20.88 -7.21
N ARG A 78 -2.32 -20.38 -8.38
CA ARG A 78 -1.31 -19.34 -8.51
C ARG A 78 -1.82 -18.08 -7.80
N ALA A 79 -1.00 -17.49 -6.93
CA ALA A 79 -1.36 -16.29 -6.17
C ALA A 79 -1.90 -15.20 -7.10
N CYS A 80 -3.17 -14.84 -6.91
CA CYS A 80 -3.82 -13.77 -7.65
C CYS A 80 -3.72 -12.49 -6.81
N PHE A 81 -2.87 -11.56 -7.22
CA PHE A 81 -2.71 -10.27 -6.56
C PHE A 81 -3.37 -9.17 -7.39
N GLY A 82 -3.95 -8.19 -6.70
CA GLY A 82 -4.70 -7.09 -7.31
C GLY A 82 -6.21 -7.27 -7.27
N THR A 83 -6.93 -6.22 -7.62
CA THR A 83 -8.40 -6.18 -7.68
C THR A 83 -8.81 -5.41 -8.93
N SER A 84 -10.04 -5.64 -9.41
CA SER A 84 -10.60 -4.78 -10.46
C SER A 84 -10.67 -3.33 -9.96
N LEU A 85 -10.24 -2.39 -10.79
CA LEU A 85 -10.32 -0.95 -10.51
C LEU A 85 -11.55 -0.39 -11.26
N PRO A 86 -12.63 0.01 -10.55
CA PRO A 86 -13.77 0.64 -11.19
C PRO A 86 -13.39 1.96 -11.85
N GLU A 87 -14.05 2.31 -12.96
CA GLU A 87 -13.75 3.54 -13.70
C GLU A 87 -14.00 4.80 -12.86
N GLU A 88 -15.01 4.75 -11.98
CA GLU A 88 -15.33 5.84 -11.06
C GLU A 88 -14.16 6.15 -10.13
N LYS A 89 -13.34 5.15 -9.81
CA LYS A 89 -12.16 5.29 -8.96
C LYS A 89 -10.99 5.97 -9.66
N LEU A 90 -10.99 6.09 -10.99
CA LEU A 90 -9.94 6.81 -11.71
C LEU A 90 -9.95 8.30 -11.37
N ASN A 91 -11.10 8.87 -11.06
CA ASN A 91 -11.23 10.28 -10.67
C ASN A 91 -10.57 10.59 -9.31
N ASP A 92 -10.29 9.57 -8.50
CA ASP A 92 -9.63 9.73 -7.19
C ASP A 92 -8.09 9.79 -7.32
N PHE A 93 -7.53 9.54 -8.51
CA PHE A 93 -6.09 9.51 -8.75
C PHE A 93 -5.58 10.91 -9.11
N ARG A 94 -4.33 11.21 -8.76
CA ARG A 94 -3.63 12.41 -9.21
C ARG A 94 -3.22 12.25 -10.67
N ASP A 95 -3.11 13.36 -11.40
CA ASP A 95 -2.64 13.37 -12.79
C ASP A 95 -1.27 12.68 -12.95
N GLU A 96 -0.38 12.74 -11.95
CA GLU A 96 0.91 12.03 -12.06
C GLU A 96 0.81 10.51 -11.88
N GLN A 97 -0.34 10.00 -11.43
CA GLN A 97 -0.61 8.57 -11.24
C GLN A 97 -1.34 7.95 -12.45
N ILE A 98 -1.95 8.77 -13.30
CA ILE A 98 -2.68 8.37 -14.51
C ILE A 98 -1.98 9.08 -15.68
N GLY A 99 -1.13 8.32 -16.38
CA GLY A 99 -0.12 8.83 -17.32
C GLY A 99 -0.59 9.79 -18.40
#